data_AF-A0A1I1B366-F1
#
_entry.id   AF-A0A1I1B366-F1
#
_cell.length_a   1.000
_cell.length_b   1.000
_cell.length_c   1.000
_cell.angle_alpha   90.00
_cell.angle_beta   90.00
_cell.angle_gamma   90.00
#
_symmetry.space_group_name_H-M   'P 1'
#
loop_
_entity.id
_entity.type
_entity.pdbx_description
1 polymer ?
#
loop_
_entity_poly.entity_id
_entity_poly.type
_entity_poly.pdbx_seq_one_letter_code
_entity_poly.pdbx_strand_id
1 'polypeptide(L)'
;MKEFKNKKTQQLFDFWISQHPESYHPFDMERMYNFIFSMFMDDEYLGEDELYIALKENKNWHDEYAQKISTKLSYKIDDIMGFLRFLRENKKLN
;
A
#
# COMPACT_ATOMS: atom_id res chain seq x y z
N MET A 1 -12.06 -0.12 -8.86
CA MET A 1 -10.69 -0.21 -8.32
C MET A 1 -9.95 1.11 -8.55
N LYS A 2 -9.06 1.51 -7.63
CA LYS A 2 -8.18 2.66 -7.83
C LYS A 2 -7.17 2.37 -8.96
N GLU A 3 -6.94 3.36 -9.81
CA GLU A 3 -5.85 3.34 -10.79
C GLU A 3 -4.81 4.41 -10.45
N PHE A 4 -3.56 3.99 -10.32
CA PHE A 4 -2.40 4.87 -10.13
C PHE A 4 -1.96 5.42 -11.48
N LYS A 5 -1.61 6.71 -11.51
CA LYS A 5 -1.16 7.40 -12.73
C LYS A 5 0.14 6.81 -13.25
N ASN A 6 1.04 6.45 -12.36
CA ASN A 6 2.31 5.84 -12.72
C ASN A 6 2.13 4.32 -12.93
N LYS A 7 2.44 3.85 -14.15
CA LYS A 7 2.32 2.43 -14.52
C LYS A 7 3.15 1.51 -13.62
N LYS A 8 4.32 1.95 -13.16
CA LYS A 8 5.16 1.17 -12.24
C LYS A 8 4.52 1.09 -10.86
N THR A 9 3.96 2.19 -10.35
CA THR A 9 3.22 2.21 -9.08
C THR A 9 2.01 1.28 -9.14
N GLN A 10 1.25 1.30 -10.24
CA GLN A 10 0.16 0.35 -10.47
C GLN A 10 0.66 -1.12 -10.46
N GLN A 11 1.74 -1.44 -11.18
CA GLN A 11 2.30 -2.80 -11.22
C GLN A 11 2.73 -3.29 -9.84
N LEU A 12 3.35 -2.42 -9.04
CA LEU A 12 3.76 -2.76 -7.67
C LEU A 12 2.56 -2.97 -6.75
N PHE A 13 1.51 -2.16 -6.90
CA PHE A 13 0.26 -2.32 -6.18
C PHE A 13 -0.42 -3.65 -6.50
N ASP A 14 -0.65 -3.93 -7.78
CA ASP A 14 -1.29 -5.17 -8.24
C ASP A 14 -0.50 -6.39 -7.77
N PHE A 15 0.83 -6.33 -7.87
CA PHE A 15 1.68 -7.42 -7.39
C PHE A 15 1.55 -7.61 -5.89
N TRP A 16 1.70 -6.56 -5.08
CA TRP A 16 1.57 -6.66 -3.63
C TRP A 16 0.20 -7.21 -3.20
N ILE A 17 -0.88 -6.68 -3.76
CA ILE A 17 -2.24 -7.13 -3.46
C ILE A 17 -2.47 -8.58 -3.89
N SER A 18 -1.91 -9.04 -5.01
CA SER A 18 -2.05 -10.43 -5.47
C SER A 18 -1.39 -11.47 -4.53
N GLN A 19 -0.39 -11.08 -3.73
CA GLN A 19 0.40 -11.98 -2.86
C GLN A 19 -0.19 -12.13 -1.44
N HIS A 20 0.56 -11.80 -0.39
CA HIS A 20 0.13 -11.88 1.02
C HIS A 20 0.24 -10.49 1.68
N PRO A 21 -0.66 -9.54 1.35
CA PRO A 21 -0.56 -8.17 1.84
C PRO A 21 -0.69 -8.03 3.36
N GLU A 22 -1.30 -9.01 4.04
CA GLU A 22 -1.45 -9.13 5.49
C GLU A 22 -0.19 -9.67 6.21
N SER A 23 0.74 -10.24 5.46
CA SER A 23 1.93 -10.93 5.99
C SER A 23 2.96 -9.96 6.54
N TYR A 24 3.71 -10.43 7.54
CA TYR A 24 4.88 -9.75 8.10
C TYR A 24 6.21 -10.40 7.68
N HIS A 25 6.17 -11.38 6.79
CA HIS A 25 7.38 -11.99 6.28
C HIS A 25 8.21 -10.93 5.53
N PRO A 26 9.55 -10.88 5.70
CA PRO A 26 10.39 -9.84 5.10
C PRO A 26 10.16 -9.62 3.60
N PHE A 27 10.02 -10.68 2.81
CA PHE A 27 9.76 -10.57 1.36
C PHE A 27 8.38 -9.99 1.00
N ASP A 28 7.35 -10.24 1.81
CA ASP A 28 6.03 -9.64 1.62
C ASP A 28 6.05 -8.15 1.99
N MET A 29 6.73 -7.85 3.09
CA MET A 29 6.94 -6.48 3.57
C MET A 29 7.72 -5.65 2.55
N GLU A 30 8.73 -6.22 1.90
CA GLU A 30 9.49 -5.56 0.85
C GLU A 30 8.62 -5.15 -0.34
N ARG A 31 7.68 -6.00 -0.77
CA ARG A 31 6.70 -5.65 -1.83
C ARG A 31 5.86 -4.44 -1.42
N MET A 32 5.35 -4.44 -0.19
CA MET A 32 4.57 -3.33 0.36
C MET A 32 5.41 -2.04 0.40
N TYR A 33 6.65 -2.11 0.90
CA TYR A 33 7.53 -0.94 0.96
C TYR A 33 7.87 -0.38 -0.42
N ASN A 34 8.16 -1.25 -1.40
CA ASN A 34 8.42 -0.83 -2.77
C ASN A 34 7.20 -0.11 -3.38
N PHE A 35 6.00 -0.65 -3.17
CA PHE A 35 4.77 0.00 -3.60
C PHE A 35 4.58 1.37 -2.92
N ILE A 36 4.62 1.44 -1.59
CA ILE A 36 4.40 2.69 -0.83
C ILE A 36 5.43 3.75 -1.22
N PHE A 37 6.70 3.35 -1.39
CA PHE A 37 7.74 4.27 -1.81
C PHE A 37 7.50 4.81 -3.23
N SER A 38 7.10 3.96 -4.18
CA SER A 38 6.74 4.40 -5.54
C SER A 38 5.57 5.38 -5.51
N MET A 39 4.50 5.05 -4.77
CA MET A 39 3.33 5.90 -4.55
C MET A 39 3.71 7.26 -3.94
N PHE A 40 4.62 7.27 -2.97
CA PHE A 40 5.13 8.48 -2.35
C PHE A 40 5.93 9.38 -3.32
N MET A 41 6.74 8.79 -4.20
CA MET A 41 7.53 9.54 -5.18
C MET A 41 6.66 10.17 -6.26
N ASP A 42 5.51 9.58 -6.56
CA ASP A 42 4.53 10.09 -7.53
C ASP A 42 3.49 11.05 -6.90
N ASP A 43 3.64 11.38 -5.61
CA ASP A 43 2.69 12.17 -4.81
C ASP A 43 1.23 11.63 -4.91
N GLU A 44 1.10 10.31 -4.96
CA GLU A 44 -0.17 9.60 -4.95
C GLU A 44 -0.55 9.16 -3.52
N TYR A 45 -1.81 8.79 -3.32
CA TYR A 45 -2.35 8.37 -2.02
C TYR A 45 -3.31 7.21 -2.21
N LEU A 46 -3.39 6.27 -1.27
CA LEU A 46 -4.33 5.14 -1.28
C LEU A 46 -5.17 5.17 0.00
N GLY A 47 -6.48 5.32 -0.15
CA GLY A 47 -7.43 5.31 0.97
C GLY A 47 -7.82 3.91 1.42
N GLU A 48 -8.39 3.81 2.62
CA GLU A 48 -8.88 2.55 3.18
C GLU A 48 -9.97 1.90 2.30
N ASP A 49 -10.95 2.68 1.83
CA ASP A 49 -12.03 2.16 0.98
C ASP A 49 -11.50 1.57 -0.33
N GLU A 50 -10.51 2.24 -0.94
CA GLU A 50 -9.86 1.77 -2.16
C GLU A 50 -9.09 0.47 -1.91
N LEU A 51 -8.42 0.36 -0.76
CA LEU A 51 -7.72 -0.84 -0.34
C LEU A 51 -8.67 -1.99 -0.03
N TYR A 52 -9.80 -1.71 0.63
CA TYR A 52 -10.85 -2.70 0.89
C TYR A 52 -11.39 -3.28 -0.41
N ILE A 53 -11.74 -2.43 -1.38
CA ILE A 53 -12.22 -2.85 -2.70
C ILE A 53 -11.16 -3.73 -3.39
N ALA A 54 -9.90 -3.31 -3.40
CA ALA A 54 -8.83 -4.07 -4.03
C ALA A 54 -8.63 -5.45 -3.39
N LEU A 55 -8.68 -5.54 -2.05
CA LEU A 55 -8.59 -6.80 -1.33
C LEU A 55 -9.79 -7.70 -1.63
N LYS A 56 -11.01 -7.15 -1.69
CA LYS A 56 -12.23 -7.90 -2.05
C LYS A 56 -12.18 -8.47 -3.47
N GLU A 57 -11.62 -7.73 -4.41
CA GLU A 57 -11.51 -8.16 -5.81
C GLU A 57 -10.40 -9.21 -6.02
N ASN A 58 -9.32 -9.15 -5.22
CA ASN A 58 -8.15 -10.01 -5.40
C ASN A 58 -8.03 -11.15 -4.39
N LYS A 59 -8.83 -11.13 -3.31
CA LYS A 59 -8.84 -12.14 -2.26
C LYS A 59 -10.24 -12.72 -2.09
N ASN A 60 -10.29 -14.03 -1.94
CA ASN A 60 -11.51 -14.75 -1.54
C ASN A 60 -11.76 -14.64 -0.03
N TRP A 61 -11.49 -13.47 0.56
CA TRP A 61 -11.69 -13.22 1.97
C TRP A 61 -13.14 -12.83 2.26
N HIS A 62 -13.64 -13.22 3.42
CA HIS A 62 -14.92 -12.73 3.94
C HIS A 62 -14.82 -11.24 4.30
N ASP A 63 -15.94 -10.53 4.19
CA ASP A 63 -16.01 -9.06 4.28
C ASP A 63 -15.40 -8.52 5.58
N GLU A 64 -15.72 -9.15 6.72
CA GLU A 64 -15.20 -8.75 8.03
C GLU A 64 -13.67 -8.82 8.09
N TYR A 65 -13.07 -9.87 7.50
CA TYR A 65 -11.62 -10.01 7.46
C TYR A 65 -11.00 -9.00 6.49
N ALA A 66 -11.58 -8.82 5.31
CA ALA A 66 -11.12 -7.84 4.33
C ALA A 66 -11.15 -6.41 4.90
N GLN A 67 -12.23 -6.05 5.61
CA GLN A 67 -12.37 -4.75 6.28
C GLN A 67 -11.33 -4.58 7.39
N LYS A 68 -11.18 -5.59 8.27
CA LYS A 68 -10.16 -5.56 9.33
C LYS A 68 -8.75 -5.38 8.76
N ILE A 69 -8.42 -6.07 7.67
CA ILE A 69 -7.10 -5.97 7.05
C ILE A 69 -6.92 -4.64 6.31
N SER A 70 -7.94 -4.12 5.61
CA SER A 70 -7.84 -2.81 4.96
C SER A 70 -7.59 -1.70 5.96
N THR A 71 -8.32 -1.64 7.09
CA THR A 71 -8.08 -0.64 8.15
C THR A 71 -6.66 -0.76 8.73
N LYS A 72 -6.20 -1.99 8.98
CA LYS A 72 -4.86 -2.20 9.52
C LYS A 72 -3.76 -1.76 8.56
N LEU A 73 -3.94 -2.03 7.27
CA LEU A 73 -2.96 -1.68 6.24
C LEU A 73 -3.00 -0.19 5.90
N SER A 74 -4.17 0.48 5.94
CA SER A 74 -4.27 1.93 5.72
C SER A 74 -3.46 2.69 6.77
N TYR A 75 -3.60 2.36 8.06
CA TYR A 75 -2.79 2.98 9.12
C TYR A 75 -1.28 2.76 8.91
N LYS A 76 -0.89 1.56 8.48
CA LYS A 76 0.51 1.26 8.21
C LYS A 76 1.06 2.04 7.01
N ILE A 77 0.25 2.21 5.97
CA ILE A 77 0.59 3.04 4.82
C ILE A 77 0.77 4.49 5.29
N ASP A 78 -0.16 5.02 6.08
CA ASP A 78 -0.11 6.39 6.59
C ASP A 78 1.13 6.64 7.47
N ASP A 79 1.46 5.71 8.37
CA ASP A 79 2.67 5.78 9.21
C ASP A 79 3.94 5.86 8.36
N ILE A 80 4.04 5.01 7.33
CA ILE A 80 5.20 4.98 6.43
C ILE A 80 5.25 6.26 5.57
N MET A 81 4.11 6.70 5.02
CA MET A 81 4.03 7.94 4.25
C MET A 81 4.40 9.16 5.11
N GLY A 82 3.97 9.19 6.37
CA GLY A 82 4.37 10.21 7.35
C GLY A 82 5.87 10.20 7.60
N PHE A 83 6.47 9.02 7.79
CA PHE A 83 7.90 8.90 7.94
C PHE A 83 8.69 9.33 6.69
N LEU A 84 8.24 8.96 5.49
CA LEU A 84 8.85 9.37 4.23
C LEU A 84 8.77 10.89 4.03
N ARG A 85 7.63 11.52 4.35
CA ARG A 85 7.48 12.98 4.36
C ARG A 85 8.48 13.63 5.32
N PHE A 86 8.58 13.14 6.55
CA PHE A 86 9.58 13.60 7.52
C PHE A 86 11.01 13.51 6.94
N LEU A 87 11.37 12.41 6.29
CA LEU A 87 12.69 12.26 5.67
C LEU A 87 12.91 13.26 4.52
N ARG A 88 11.92 13.45 3.63
CA ARG A 88 11.98 14.40 2.49
C ARG A 88 12.13 15.84 3.00
N GLU A 89 11.32 16.26 3.97
CA GLU A 89 11.36 17.60 4.57
C GLU A 89 12.69 17.89 5.28
N ASN A 90 13.29 16.87 5.88
CA ASN A 90 14.58 16.97 6.57
C ASN A 90 15.78 16.68 5.66
N LYS A 91 15.60 16.66 4.33
CA LYS A 91 16.64 16.40 3.31
C LYS A 91 17.43 15.10 3.53
N LYS A 92 16.78 14.10 4.13
CA LYS A 92 17.30 12.74 4.30
C LYS A 92 16.88 11.79 3.18
N LEU A 93 15.99 12.27 2.32
CA LEU A 93 15.57 11.62 1.09
C LEU A 93 15.87 12.60 -0.04
N ASN A 94 16.61 12.14 -1.06
CA ASN A 94 16.98 12.94 -2.23
C ASN A 94 15.82 13.04 -3.22
#